data_AF-A0A2H0W769-F1
#
_entry.id   AF-A0A2H0W769-F1
#
_cell.length_a   1.000
_cell.length_b   1.000
_cell.length_c   1.000
_cell.angle_alpha   90.00
_cell.angle_beta   90.00
_cell.angle_gamma   90.00
#
_symmetry.space_group_name_H-M   'P 1'
#
loop_
_entity.id
_entity.type
_entity.pdbx_description
1 polymer ?
#
loop_
_entity_poly.entity_id
_entity_poly.type
_entity_poly.pdbx_seq_one_letter_code
_entity_poly.pdbx_strand_id
1 'polypeptide(L)'
;MRKIAVMIGSDSDLPQCLKGLDVLRLAELRGLVEVLRVETCSLHRNTEGVLDLLWRDDGQHIVDVWIIGAGMANHLTGTCDAYLRYCLGNTTTVVVGVAFDGGLEHPERTEAAKLSISQVPGTQVVWHSGDGEQFVGEDGFCRACKWAVTTPELPTIKQPESKETKTRTLAEALEAAEVAVEAAANKS
;
A
#
# COMPACT_ATOMS: atom_id res chain seq x y z
N MET A 1 4.63 -3.70 -22.13
CA MET A 1 5.68 -4.03 -21.15
C MET A 1 5.28 -3.34 -19.86
N ARG A 2 5.26 -4.04 -18.73
CA ARG A 2 4.74 -3.49 -17.47
C ARG A 2 5.80 -2.65 -16.78
N LYS A 3 5.43 -1.46 -16.32
CA LYS A 3 6.29 -0.52 -15.61
C LYS A 3 6.10 -0.66 -14.10
N ILE A 4 7.17 -1.01 -13.41
CA ILE A 4 7.16 -1.29 -11.97
C ILE A 4 8.00 -0.25 -11.25
N ALA A 5 7.48 0.26 -10.15
CA ALA A 5 8.25 1.05 -9.19
C ALA A 5 8.18 0.40 -7.80
N VAL A 6 9.24 0.55 -7.01
CA VAL A 6 9.35 -0.06 -5.69
C VAL A 6 9.58 1.03 -4.64
N MET A 7 8.87 0.91 -3.52
CA MET A 7 8.97 1.84 -2.39
C MET A 7 9.14 1.07 -1.07
N ILE A 8 10.19 1.39 -0.32
CA ILE A 8 10.62 0.68 0.89
C ILE A 8 10.64 1.68 2.05
N GLY A 9 9.99 1.34 3.16
CA GLY A 9 9.84 2.26 4.30
C GLY A 9 11.14 2.66 5.01
N SER A 10 12.17 1.82 4.94
CA SER A 10 13.45 1.99 5.62
C SER A 10 14.55 1.16 4.96
N ASP A 11 15.80 1.64 5.01
CA ASP A 11 16.96 0.86 4.54
C ASP A 11 17.17 -0.42 5.37
N SER A 12 16.69 -0.43 6.62
CA SER A 12 16.69 -1.64 7.46
C SER A 12 15.85 -2.78 6.88
N ASP A 13 14.92 -2.48 5.97
CA ASP A 13 14.05 -3.46 5.32
C ASP A 13 14.66 -4.00 4.00
N LEU A 14 15.71 -3.36 3.46
CA LEU A 14 16.37 -3.78 2.23
C LEU A 14 16.86 -5.24 2.24
N PRO A 15 17.38 -5.80 3.36
CA PRO A 15 17.75 -7.21 3.40
C PRO A 15 16.57 -8.15 3.08
N GLN A 16 15.35 -7.81 3.50
CA GLN A 16 14.14 -8.57 3.17
C GLN A 16 13.75 -8.43 1.70
N CYS A 17 14.24 -7.40 1.01
CA CYS A 17 13.91 -7.14 -0.38
C CYS A 17 14.79 -7.89 -1.38
N LEU A 18 15.96 -8.40 -0.94
CA LEU A 18 17.03 -8.90 -1.82
C LEU A 18 16.53 -9.91 -2.86
N LYS A 19 15.85 -10.98 -2.43
CA LYS A 19 15.32 -12.01 -3.34
C LYS A 19 14.30 -11.45 -4.35
N GLY A 20 13.47 -10.50 -3.94
CA GLY A 20 12.47 -9.89 -4.82
C GLY A 20 13.10 -8.92 -5.83
N LEU A 21 14.07 -8.12 -5.39
CA LEU A 21 14.84 -7.24 -6.29
C LEU A 21 15.59 -8.04 -7.36
N ASP A 22 16.14 -9.21 -7.01
CA ASP A 22 16.73 -10.11 -8.01
C ASP A 22 15.71 -10.64 -9.02
N VAL A 23 14.47 -10.92 -8.60
CA VAL A 23 13.38 -11.29 -9.52
C VAL A 23 13.11 -10.17 -10.51
N LEU A 24 12.99 -8.93 -10.02
CA LEU A 24 12.74 -7.76 -10.88
C LEU A 24 13.90 -7.53 -11.85
N ARG A 25 15.15 -7.57 -11.36
CA ARG A 25 16.36 -7.46 -12.19
C ARG A 25 16.39 -8.49 -13.31
N LEU A 26 16.11 -9.75 -13.01
CA LEU A 26 16.08 -10.82 -14.02
C LEU A 26 14.94 -10.65 -15.02
N ALA A 27 13.78 -10.15 -14.57
CA ALA A 27 12.63 -9.89 -15.44
C ALA A 27 12.89 -8.71 -16.39
N GLU A 28 13.54 -7.65 -15.91
CA GLU A 28 13.96 -6.49 -16.71
C GLU A 28 15.01 -6.88 -17.76
N LEU A 29 16.03 -7.65 -17.38
CA LEU A 29 17.03 -8.17 -18.33
C LEU A 29 16.41 -9.05 -19.45
N ARG A 30 15.23 -9.63 -19.19
CA ARG A 30 14.46 -10.42 -20.16
C ARG A 30 13.44 -9.59 -20.94
N GLY A 31 13.34 -8.29 -20.69
CA GLY A 31 12.38 -7.39 -21.32
C GLY A 31 10.93 -7.68 -20.96
N LEU A 32 10.67 -8.33 -19.82
CA LEU A 32 9.31 -8.63 -19.36
C LEU A 32 8.65 -7.40 -18.72
N VAL A 33 9.45 -6.62 -18.00
CA VAL A 33 9.06 -5.42 -17.26
C VAL A 33 10.13 -4.34 -17.41
N GLU A 34 9.79 -3.11 -17.06
CA GLU A 34 10.71 -1.98 -16.88
C GLU A 34 10.66 -1.56 -15.41
N VAL A 35 11.80 -1.59 -14.70
CA VAL A 35 11.89 -1.14 -13.31
C VAL A 35 12.29 0.32 -13.31
N LEU A 36 11.32 1.20 -13.09
CA LEU A 36 11.55 2.65 -13.20
C LEU A 36 12.42 3.18 -12.06
N ARG A 37 12.22 2.66 -10.85
CA ARG A 37 12.97 3.05 -9.65
C ARG A 37 12.77 2.08 -8.48
N VAL A 38 13.70 2.17 -7.52
CA VAL A 38 13.59 1.60 -6.18
C VAL A 38 13.94 2.71 -5.20
N GLU A 39 13.00 3.11 -4.35
CA GLU A 39 13.15 4.25 -3.44
C GLU A 39 12.99 3.79 -1.99
N THR A 40 13.91 4.22 -1.11
CA THR A 40 13.69 4.15 0.34
C THR A 40 13.10 5.47 0.81
N CYS A 41 11.88 5.46 1.32
CA CYS A 41 11.24 6.64 1.90
C CYS A 41 10.23 6.28 2.98
N SER A 42 10.15 7.10 4.02
CA SER A 42 9.24 6.87 5.14
C SER A 42 8.04 7.82 5.04
N LEU A 43 6.82 7.30 5.01
CA LEU A 43 5.63 8.15 5.04
C LEU A 43 5.60 9.04 6.30
N HIS A 44 6.09 8.55 7.43
CA HIS A 44 6.06 9.30 8.69
C HIS A 44 7.15 10.37 8.80
N ARG A 45 8.25 10.25 8.03
CA ARG A 45 9.39 11.17 8.10
C ARG A 45 9.60 12.00 6.84
N ASN A 46 9.00 11.59 5.73
CA ASN A 46 9.16 12.15 4.39
C ASN A 46 7.81 12.29 3.68
N THR A 47 6.73 12.60 4.41
CA THR A 47 5.35 12.56 3.90
C THR A 47 5.18 13.31 2.58
N GLU A 48 5.58 14.57 2.51
CA GLU A 48 5.47 15.39 1.28
C GLU A 48 6.29 14.79 0.14
N GLY A 49 7.49 14.30 0.42
CA GLY A 49 8.34 13.65 -0.59
C GLY A 49 7.71 12.38 -1.18
N VAL A 50 7.03 11.58 -0.36
CA VAL A 50 6.28 10.40 -0.82
C VAL A 50 5.12 10.81 -1.73
N LEU A 51 4.35 11.82 -1.34
CA LEU A 51 3.20 12.29 -2.12
C LEU A 51 3.63 12.96 -3.42
N ASP A 52 4.71 13.76 -3.40
CA ASP A 52 5.30 14.35 -4.59
C ASP A 52 5.80 13.28 -5.57
N LEU A 53 6.39 12.20 -5.06
CA LEU A 53 6.83 11.08 -5.89
C LEU A 53 5.65 10.42 -6.62
N LEU A 54 4.57 10.11 -5.89
CA LEU A 54 3.35 9.57 -6.51
C LEU A 54 2.75 10.54 -7.52
N TRP A 55 2.68 11.84 -7.20
CA TRP A 55 2.14 12.83 -8.12
C TRP A 55 2.96 12.93 -9.42
N ARG A 56 4.29 12.92 -9.34
CA ARG A 56 5.18 12.99 -10.51
C ARG A 56 5.05 11.77 -11.41
N ASP A 57 5.05 10.58 -10.82
CA ASP A 57 5.07 9.33 -11.57
C ASP A 57 3.67 8.91 -12.03
N ASP A 58 2.65 9.06 -11.20
CA ASP A 58 1.29 8.57 -11.48
C ASP A 58 0.31 9.66 -11.92
N GLY A 59 0.60 10.93 -11.65
CA GLY A 59 -0.16 12.04 -12.26
C GLY A 59 -0.05 12.04 -13.79
N GLN A 60 0.92 11.30 -14.34
CA GLN A 60 1.11 11.06 -15.77
C GLN A 60 0.82 9.60 -16.18
N HIS A 61 0.29 8.77 -15.27
CA HIS A 61 0.04 7.34 -15.47
C HIS A 61 1.26 6.56 -15.99
N ILE A 62 2.45 6.83 -15.43
CA ILE A 62 3.70 6.19 -15.89
C ILE A 62 3.87 4.80 -15.27
N VAL A 63 3.44 4.60 -14.03
CA VAL A 63 3.63 3.34 -13.29
C VAL A 63 2.40 2.45 -13.45
N ASP A 64 2.59 1.17 -13.79
CA ASP A 64 1.50 0.19 -13.80
C ASP A 64 1.35 -0.46 -12.42
N VAL A 65 2.46 -0.73 -11.73
CA VAL A 65 2.48 -1.39 -10.42
C VAL A 65 3.49 -0.72 -9.48
N TRP A 66 3.01 -0.31 -8.32
CA TRP A 66 3.85 -0.03 -7.16
C TRP A 66 3.96 -1.24 -6.25
N ILE A 67 5.18 -1.65 -5.92
CA ILE A 67 5.44 -2.62 -4.85
C ILE A 67 5.92 -1.84 -3.63
N ILE A 68 5.08 -1.77 -2.60
CA ILE A 68 5.29 -0.89 -1.44
C ILE A 68 5.38 -1.73 -0.18
N GLY A 69 6.46 -1.59 0.58
CA GLY A 69 6.67 -2.33 1.82
C GLY A 69 7.06 -1.45 3.01
N ALA A 70 6.51 -1.77 4.18
CA ALA A 70 6.94 -1.21 5.47
C ALA A 70 6.59 -2.17 6.62
N GLY A 71 7.31 -2.04 7.74
CA GLY A 71 7.01 -2.75 8.99
C GLY A 71 6.14 -1.94 9.96
N MET A 72 5.74 -2.57 11.07
CA MET A 72 4.98 -1.94 12.17
C MET A 72 3.69 -1.25 11.69
N ALA A 73 3.45 0.02 12.03
CA ALA A 73 2.32 0.78 11.51
C ALA A 73 2.54 1.13 10.03
N ASN A 74 2.28 0.17 9.14
CA ASN A 74 2.47 0.29 7.70
C ASN A 74 1.40 1.20 7.07
N HIS A 75 1.51 2.50 7.32
CA HIS A 75 0.65 3.51 6.70
C HIS A 75 1.08 3.83 5.26
N LEU A 76 2.32 3.48 4.88
CA LEU A 76 2.89 3.76 3.56
C LEU A 76 2.00 3.18 2.46
N THR A 77 1.71 1.88 2.53
CA THR A 77 0.87 1.18 1.55
C THR A 77 -0.53 1.78 1.41
N GLY A 78 -1.27 1.89 2.51
CA GLY A 78 -2.64 2.40 2.52
C GLY A 78 -2.74 3.87 2.12
N THR A 79 -1.76 4.70 2.50
CA THR A 79 -1.75 6.12 2.12
C THR A 79 -1.41 6.31 0.65
N CYS A 80 -0.47 5.53 0.11
CA CYS A 80 -0.17 5.58 -1.32
C CYS A 80 -1.39 5.18 -2.16
N ASP A 81 -2.08 4.09 -1.81
CA ASP A 81 -3.33 3.70 -2.48
C ASP A 81 -4.40 4.78 -2.35
N ALA A 82 -4.65 5.28 -1.13
CA ALA A 82 -5.63 6.33 -0.91
C ALA A 82 -5.32 7.61 -1.69
N TYR A 83 -4.06 8.06 -1.72
CA TYR A 83 -3.67 9.25 -2.46
C TYR A 83 -3.89 9.07 -3.97
N LEU A 84 -3.48 7.93 -4.53
CA LEU A 84 -3.71 7.60 -5.93
C LEU A 84 -5.20 7.63 -6.27
N ARG A 85 -6.06 7.05 -5.42
CA ARG A 85 -7.50 6.97 -5.69
C ARG A 85 -8.21 8.29 -5.45
N TYR A 86 -8.12 8.82 -4.23
CA TYR A 86 -8.95 9.94 -3.78
C TYR A 86 -8.39 11.30 -4.20
N CYS A 87 -7.09 11.45 -4.37
CA CYS A 87 -6.47 12.73 -4.73
C CYS A 87 -6.14 12.83 -6.21
N LEU A 88 -5.59 11.76 -6.80
CA LEU A 88 -5.18 11.77 -8.22
C LEU A 88 -6.22 11.18 -9.18
N GLY A 89 -7.26 10.51 -8.67
CA GLY A 89 -8.26 9.85 -9.51
C GLY A 89 -7.67 8.72 -10.38
N ASN A 90 -6.52 8.17 -9.98
CA ASN A 90 -5.84 7.13 -10.72
C ASN A 90 -6.52 5.78 -10.45
N THR A 91 -7.04 5.17 -11.52
CA THR A 91 -7.71 3.86 -11.52
C THR A 91 -6.96 2.80 -12.32
N THR A 92 -5.72 3.08 -12.71
CA THR A 92 -4.91 2.20 -13.58
C THR A 92 -3.75 1.57 -12.83
N THR A 93 -3.10 2.33 -11.95
CA THR A 93 -1.93 1.88 -11.19
C THR A 93 -2.37 0.94 -10.08
N VAL A 94 -1.72 -0.22 -9.93
CA VAL A 94 -1.97 -1.15 -8.83
C VAL A 94 -0.95 -0.95 -7.71
N VAL A 95 -1.42 -0.92 -6.45
CA VAL A 95 -0.54 -0.94 -5.29
C VAL A 95 -0.50 -2.36 -4.73
N VAL A 96 0.70 -2.93 -4.69
CA VAL A 96 1.01 -4.21 -4.04
C VAL A 96 1.66 -3.91 -2.70
N GLY A 97 0.99 -4.28 -1.60
CA GLY A 97 1.45 -4.02 -0.25
C GLY A 97 2.19 -5.22 0.33
N VAL A 98 3.35 -4.94 0.96
CA VAL A 98 4.16 -5.94 1.66
C VAL A 98 4.30 -5.55 3.13
N ALA A 99 4.00 -6.48 4.03
CA ALA A 99 4.23 -6.33 5.47
C ALA A 99 5.64 -6.83 5.81
N PHE A 100 6.58 -5.93 6.08
CA PHE A 100 7.93 -6.38 6.47
C PHE A 100 7.95 -6.95 7.89
N ASP A 101 8.72 -8.02 8.05
CA ASP A 101 8.83 -8.78 9.29
C ASP A 101 9.68 -8.00 10.31
N GLY A 102 9.20 -7.92 11.56
CA GLY A 102 9.95 -7.40 12.70
C GLY A 102 10.97 -8.39 13.27
N GLY A 103 10.98 -9.63 12.76
CA GLY A 103 11.82 -10.72 13.22
C GLY A 103 11.19 -11.50 14.38
N LEU A 104 11.80 -12.64 14.72
CA LEU A 104 11.29 -13.58 15.73
C LEU A 104 11.17 -12.97 17.14
N GLU A 105 11.97 -11.93 17.43
CA GLU A 105 11.95 -11.24 18.72
C GLU A 105 10.79 -10.24 18.84
N HIS A 106 10.18 -9.85 17.73
CA HIS A 106 9.15 -8.81 17.67
C HIS A 106 7.96 -9.17 16.75
N PRO A 107 7.29 -10.31 16.97
CA PRO A 107 6.18 -10.77 16.12
C PRO A 107 5.00 -9.79 16.08
N GLU A 108 4.82 -8.97 17.14
CA GLU A 108 3.81 -7.92 17.20
C GLU A 108 3.99 -6.83 16.13
N ARG A 109 5.24 -6.58 15.69
CA ARG A 109 5.53 -5.61 14.64
C ARG A 109 5.08 -6.10 13.27
N THR A 110 5.22 -7.40 13.04
CA THR A 110 4.75 -8.06 11.81
C THR A 110 3.23 -8.09 11.78
N GLU A 111 2.59 -8.40 12.90
CA GLU A 111 1.12 -8.36 12.99
C GLU A 111 0.57 -6.94 12.81
N ALA A 112 1.22 -5.93 13.40
CA ALA A 112 0.87 -4.54 13.17
C ALA A 112 0.95 -4.18 11.68
N ALA A 113 1.98 -4.65 10.96
CA ALA A 113 2.13 -4.37 9.53
C ALA A 113 1.03 -5.03 8.69
N LYS A 114 0.71 -6.29 8.99
CA LYS A 114 -0.39 -7.01 8.33
C LYS A 114 -1.72 -6.32 8.52
N LEU A 115 -2.07 -5.98 9.77
CA LEU A 115 -3.32 -5.30 10.09
C LEU A 115 -3.38 -3.88 9.50
N SER A 116 -2.25 -3.16 9.47
CA SER A 116 -2.17 -1.83 8.86
C SER A 116 -2.42 -1.83 7.35
N ILE A 117 -2.22 -2.97 6.67
CA ILE A 117 -2.60 -3.14 5.27
C ILE A 117 -4.06 -3.58 5.17
N SER A 118 -4.44 -4.62 5.91
CA SER A 118 -5.71 -5.32 5.69
C SER A 118 -6.94 -4.63 6.27
N GLN A 119 -6.77 -3.79 7.29
CA GLN A 119 -7.87 -3.16 8.02
C GLN A 119 -8.15 -1.73 7.57
N VAL A 120 -7.53 -1.26 6.49
CA VAL A 120 -7.82 0.07 5.92
C VAL A 120 -9.16 0.01 5.16
N PRO A 121 -10.19 0.76 5.57
CA PRO A 121 -11.49 0.69 4.93
C PRO A 121 -11.42 1.09 3.46
N GLY A 122 -11.98 0.24 2.58
CA GLY A 122 -12.07 0.53 1.15
C GLY A 122 -10.74 0.51 0.40
N THR A 123 -9.64 0.08 1.04
CA THR A 123 -8.36 -0.07 0.33
C THR A 123 -8.46 -1.08 -0.79
N GLN A 124 -7.72 -0.82 -1.87
CA GLN A 124 -7.57 -1.70 -3.02
C GLN A 124 -6.13 -2.21 -3.16
N VAL A 125 -5.35 -2.12 -2.07
CA VAL A 125 -4.02 -2.71 -1.99
C VAL A 125 -4.10 -4.22 -2.17
N VAL A 126 -3.35 -4.74 -3.13
CA VAL A 126 -3.14 -6.18 -3.32
C VAL A 126 -2.08 -6.63 -2.32
N TRP A 127 -2.45 -7.49 -1.37
CA TRP A 127 -1.50 -7.98 -0.37
C TRP A 127 -1.48 -9.50 -0.23
N HIS A 128 -2.09 -10.20 -1.20
CA HIS A 128 -2.04 -11.64 -1.37
C HIS A 128 -1.70 -12.03 -2.80
N SER A 129 -1.09 -13.19 -3.00
CA SER A 129 -0.97 -13.83 -4.31
C SER A 129 -2.30 -14.46 -4.75
N GLY A 130 -2.36 -14.92 -6.00
CA GLY A 130 -3.55 -15.57 -6.56
C GLY A 130 -3.97 -16.88 -5.86
N ASP A 131 -3.08 -17.46 -5.05
CA ASP A 131 -3.34 -18.62 -4.17
C ASP A 131 -3.81 -18.22 -2.76
N GLY A 132 -3.90 -16.92 -2.46
CA GLY A 132 -4.31 -16.39 -1.16
C GLY A 132 -3.19 -16.23 -0.14
N GLU A 133 -1.93 -16.54 -0.47
CA GLU A 133 -0.81 -16.31 0.46
C GLU A 133 -0.50 -14.82 0.63
N GLN A 134 -0.33 -14.38 1.88
CA GLN A 134 -0.04 -12.99 2.22
C GLN A 134 1.39 -12.59 1.82
N PHE A 135 1.60 -11.33 1.45
CA PHE A 135 2.95 -10.78 1.22
C PHE A 135 3.57 -10.29 2.54
N VAL A 136 4.20 -11.21 3.28
CA VAL A 136 4.87 -10.94 4.55
C VAL A 136 6.36 -11.29 4.48
N GLY A 137 7.21 -10.38 4.98
CA GLY A 137 8.64 -10.57 5.12
C GLY A 137 9.39 -10.72 3.80
N GLU A 138 10.55 -11.39 3.86
CA GLU A 138 11.42 -11.61 2.70
C GLU A 138 10.74 -12.42 1.58
N ASP A 139 10.14 -13.55 1.95
CA ASP A 139 9.47 -14.42 0.97
C ASP A 139 8.22 -13.74 0.41
N GLY A 140 7.50 -12.97 1.22
CA GLY A 140 6.37 -12.17 0.80
C GLY A 140 6.73 -11.09 -0.21
N PHE A 141 7.83 -10.38 0.01
CA PHE A 141 8.35 -9.41 -0.96
C PHE A 141 8.75 -10.10 -2.27
N CYS A 142 9.42 -11.26 -2.19
CA CYS A 142 9.75 -12.06 -3.38
C CYS A 142 8.50 -12.49 -4.15
N ARG A 143 7.45 -12.96 -3.44
CA ARG A 143 6.15 -13.30 -4.05
C ARG A 143 5.48 -12.08 -4.68
N ALA A 144 5.48 -10.92 -4.02
CA ALA A 144 4.95 -9.68 -4.56
C ALA A 144 5.64 -9.28 -5.88
N CYS A 145 6.97 -9.36 -5.94
CA CYS A 145 7.73 -9.11 -7.18
C CYS A 145 7.39 -10.12 -8.28
N LYS A 146 7.31 -11.41 -7.96
CA LYS A 146 6.90 -12.46 -8.91
C LYS A 146 5.50 -12.18 -9.44
N TRP A 147 4.54 -11.92 -8.55
CA TRP A 147 3.16 -11.58 -8.91
C TRP A 147 3.11 -10.37 -9.83
N ALA A 148 3.82 -9.29 -9.51
CA ALA A 148 3.86 -8.08 -10.33
C ALA A 148 4.41 -8.35 -11.74
N VAL A 149 5.36 -9.28 -11.89
CA VAL A 149 5.93 -9.68 -13.18
C VAL A 149 5.00 -10.63 -13.94
N THR A 150 4.47 -11.65 -13.28
CA THR A 150 3.85 -12.82 -13.96
C THR A 150 2.35 -12.77 -14.06
N THR A 151 1.67 -11.93 -13.28
CA THR A 151 0.22 -11.82 -13.32
C THR A 151 -0.24 -11.36 -14.71
N PRO A 152 -1.06 -12.15 -15.43
CA PRO A 152 -1.47 -11.82 -16.80
C PRO A 152 -2.25 -10.51 -16.87
N GLU A 153 -3.21 -10.34 -15.97
CA GLU A 153 -4.10 -9.18 -15.92
C GLU A 153 -4.06 -8.55 -14.53
N LEU A 154 -3.82 -7.24 -14.49
CA LEU A 154 -3.88 -6.49 -13.24
C LEU A 154 -5.34 -6.34 -12.78
N PRO A 155 -5.60 -6.39 -11.46
CA PRO A 155 -6.94 -6.21 -10.93
C PRO A 155 -7.50 -4.85 -11.33
N THR A 156 -8.80 -4.81 -11.65
CA THR A 156 -9.50 -3.55 -11.90
C THR A 156 -9.61 -2.74 -10.63
N ILE A 157 -9.08 -1.53 -10.65
CA ILE A 157 -9.25 -0.56 -9.59
C ILE A 157 -10.52 0.26 -9.86
N LYS A 158 -11.32 0.44 -8.81
CA LYS A 158 -12.50 1.30 -8.84
C LYS A 158 -12.16 2.66 -8.26
N GLN A 159 -12.73 3.72 -8.82
CA GLN A 159 -12.73 5.02 -8.17
C GLN A 159 -13.67 4.94 -6.95
N PRO A 160 -13.15 5.10 -5.72
CA PRO A 160 -13.99 5.07 -4.53
C PRO A 160 -14.77 6.39 -4.38
N GLU A 161 -15.91 6.33 -3.71
CA GLU A 161 -16.63 7.54 -3.28
C GLU A 161 -15.93 8.15 -2.06
N SER A 162 -15.60 9.44 -2.16
CA SER A 162 -15.03 10.19 -1.05
C SER A 162 -16.06 10.42 0.05
N LYS A 163 -15.66 10.20 1.31
CA LYS A 163 -16.47 10.60 2.46
C LYS A 163 -16.39 12.11 2.66
N GLU A 164 -17.54 12.76 2.79
CA GLU A 164 -17.59 14.19 3.08
C GLU A 164 -16.94 14.51 4.44
N THR A 165 -16.00 15.45 4.43
CA THR A 165 -15.43 16.01 5.67
C THR A 165 -16.46 16.92 6.33
N LYS A 166 -16.80 16.63 7.58
CA LYS A 166 -17.72 17.44 8.38
C LYS A 166 -16.97 18.18 9.47
N THR A 167 -16.90 19.50 9.36
CA THR A 167 -16.42 20.37 10.44
C THR A 167 -17.55 20.57 11.44
N ARG A 168 -17.25 20.35 12.73
CA ARG A 168 -18.18 20.57 13.84
C ARG A 168 -17.49 21.39 14.91
N THR A 169 -18.25 22.26 15.57
CA THR A 169 -17.92 22.78 16.88
C THR A 169 -18.00 21.67 17.94
N LEU A 170 -17.48 21.92 19.14
CA LEU A 170 -17.59 20.97 20.25
C LEU A 170 -19.06 20.64 20.58
N ALA A 171 -19.94 21.64 20.58
CA ALA A 171 -21.36 21.46 20.88
C ALA A 171 -22.05 20.54 19.85
N GLU A 172 -21.85 20.80 18.56
CA GLU A 172 -22.40 19.96 17.47
C GLU A 172 -21.81 18.54 17.48
N ALA A 173 -20.55 18.37 17.91
CA ALA A 173 -19.93 17.06 18.04
C ALA A 173 -20.53 16.25 19.20
N LEU A 174 -20.81 16.88 20.34
CA LEU A 174 -21.48 16.24 21.48
C LEU A 174 -22.91 15.83 21.13
N GLU A 175 -23.69 16.73 20.52
CA GLU A 175 -25.05 16.43 20.08
C GLU A 175 -25.08 15.24 19.11
N ALA A 176 -24.18 15.23 18.11
CA ALA A 176 -24.07 14.12 17.17
C ALA A 176 -23.68 12.78 17.84
N ALA A 177 -22.87 12.83 18.90
CA ALA A 177 -22.47 11.64 19.66
C ALA A 177 -23.63 11.09 20.51
N GLU A 178 -24.40 11.97 21.16
CA GLU A 178 -25.58 11.58 21.94
C GLU A 178 -26.61 10.87 21.06
N VAL A 179 -26.95 11.46 19.91
CA VAL A 179 -27.85 10.85 18.92
C VAL A 179 -27.34 9.47 18.46
N ALA A 180 -26.03 9.32 18.28
CA ALA A 180 -25.44 8.04 17.86
C ALA A 180 -25.54 6.96 18.96
N VAL A 181 -25.38 7.35 20.24
CA VAL A 181 -25.52 6.44 21.39
C VAL A 181 -26.97 5.97 21.53
N GLU A 182 -27.94 6.89 21.44
CA GLU A 182 -29.37 6.54 21.49
C GLU A 182 -29.77 5.61 20.34
N ALA A 183 -29.28 5.88 19.13
CA ALA A 183 -29.53 5.04 17.97
C ALA A 183 -28.92 3.64 18.10
N ALA A 184 -27.80 3.48 18.80
CA ALA A 184 -27.18 2.18 19.06
C ALA A 184 -27.96 1.38 20.11
N ALA A 185 -28.44 2.03 21.18
CA ALA A 185 -29.23 1.41 22.24
C ALA A 185 -30.60 0.90 21.74
N ASN A 186 -31.19 1.55 20.74
CA ASN A 186 -32.46 1.12 20.14
C ASN A 186 -32.32 -0.03 19.12
N LYS A 187 -31.09 -0.43 18.78
CA LYS A 187 -30.82 -1.56 17.86
C LYS A 187 -30.47 -2.86 18.58
N SER A 188 -30.30 -2.83 19.90
CA SER A 188 -30.06 -3.98 20.78
C SER A 188 -31.35 -4.45 21.45
#